data_AF-A0A5R8NE93-F1
#
_entry.id   AF-A0A5R8NE93-F1
#
_cell.length_a   1.000
_cell.length_b   1.000
_cell.length_c   1.000
_cell.angle_alpha   90.00
_cell.angle_beta   90.00
_cell.angle_gamma   90.00
#
_symmetry.space_group_name_H-M   'P 1'
#
loop_
_entity.id
_entity.type
_entity.pdbx_description
1 polymer ?
#
loop_
_entity_poly.entity_id
_entity_poly.type
_entity_poly.pdbx_seq_one_letter_code
_entity_poly.pdbx_strand_id
1 'polypeptide(L)'
;MRSKDEWQPTWRITGRTGVDPSRLYQNPRTERWEVPSPVECPNGHRYRGGHCIVGTHVCIHCGTHRTYTCLDCEAAGMVGVVQWPSATDHCQQHDFDGRAERAIRDGTELGPTASQ
;
A
#
# COMPACT_ATOMS: atom_id res chain seq x y z
N MET A 1 13.82 5.68 -13.58
CA MET A 1 12.58 5.64 -12.77
C MET A 1 11.61 4.75 -13.56
N ARG A 2 11.09 3.66 -12.97
CA ARG A 2 10.14 2.79 -13.70
C ARG A 2 8.81 3.55 -13.85
N SER A 3 8.06 3.34 -14.94
CA SER A 3 6.71 3.88 -15.01
C SER A 3 5.91 3.29 -13.83
N LYS A 4 5.06 4.10 -13.19
CA LYS A 4 4.24 3.64 -12.05
C LYS A 4 3.34 2.47 -12.44
N ASP A 5 2.99 2.37 -13.72
CA ASP A 5 2.07 1.38 -14.26
C ASP A 5 2.72 -0.01 -14.48
N GLU A 6 4.05 -0.08 -14.58
CA GLU A 6 4.78 -1.34 -14.77
C GLU A 6 5.35 -1.92 -13.47
N TRP A 7 5.42 -1.11 -12.41
CA TRP A 7 6.02 -1.56 -11.16
C TRP A 7 5.07 -2.48 -10.40
N GLN A 8 5.56 -3.66 -10.02
CA GLN A 8 4.86 -4.62 -9.17
C GLN A 8 5.70 -4.91 -7.92
N PRO A 9 5.12 -4.87 -6.72
CA PRO A 9 5.84 -5.17 -5.49
C PRO A 9 6.28 -6.63 -5.47
N THR A 10 7.55 -6.86 -5.09
CA THR A 10 7.96 -8.18 -4.63
C THR A 10 7.50 -8.34 -3.19
N TRP A 11 6.79 -9.43 -2.90
CA TRP A 11 6.26 -9.73 -1.57
C TRP A 11 7.19 -10.65 -0.80
N ARG A 12 7.25 -10.48 0.52
CA ARG A 12 8.02 -11.32 1.44
C ARG A 12 7.20 -11.73 2.64
N ILE A 13 7.55 -12.89 3.18
CA ILE A 13 7.12 -13.40 4.47
C ILE A 13 8.27 -14.23 5.05
N THR A 14 8.56 -14.08 6.33
CA THR A 14 9.59 -14.83 7.11
C THR A 14 10.57 -15.67 6.26
N GLY A 15 11.63 -15.03 5.76
CA GLY A 15 12.72 -15.67 5.02
C GLY A 15 12.41 -16.10 3.58
N ARG A 16 11.23 -15.78 3.04
CA ARG A 16 10.79 -16.11 1.67
C ARG A 16 10.36 -14.86 0.93
N THR A 17 10.56 -14.87 -0.39
CA THR A 17 10.12 -13.84 -1.34
C THR A 17 9.29 -14.46 -2.45
N GLY A 18 8.54 -13.64 -3.20
CA GLY A 18 7.70 -14.14 -4.31
C GLY A 18 6.47 -14.90 -3.83
N VAL A 19 5.97 -14.54 -2.65
CA VAL A 19 4.79 -15.16 -2.05
C VAL A 19 3.51 -14.44 -2.47
N ASP A 20 2.39 -15.15 -2.45
CA ASP A 20 1.08 -14.57 -2.72
C ASP A 20 0.65 -13.66 -1.54
N PRO A 21 0.47 -12.35 -1.76
CA PRO A 21 0.06 -11.40 -0.72
C PRO A 21 -1.37 -11.57 -0.20
N SER A 22 -2.22 -12.31 -0.89
CA SER A 22 -3.60 -12.57 -0.46
C SER A 22 -3.72 -13.74 0.52
N ARG A 23 -2.62 -14.46 0.79
CA ARG A 23 -2.61 -15.63 1.68
C ARG A 23 -2.03 -15.30 3.05
N LEU A 24 -2.55 -15.99 4.06
CA LEU A 24 -1.93 -16.08 5.38
C LEU A 24 -0.93 -17.23 5.40
N TYR A 25 0.20 -17.00 6.05
CA TYR A 25 1.26 -18.00 6.21
C TYR A 25 1.48 -18.22 7.69
N GLN A 26 1.47 -19.48 8.11
CA GLN A 26 1.83 -19.82 9.48
C GLN A 26 3.35 -19.76 9.63
N ASN A 27 3.83 -18.95 10.57
CA ASN A 27 5.24 -18.90 10.91
C ASN A 27 5.58 -20.13 11.78
N PRO A 28 6.45 -21.05 11.32
CA PRO A 28 6.74 -22.28 12.04
C PRO A 28 7.52 -22.06 13.34
N ARG A 29 8.12 -20.88 13.54
CA ARG A 29 8.87 -20.55 14.76
C ARG A 29 8.00 -19.96 15.86
N THR A 30 6.96 -19.23 15.48
CA THR A 30 6.09 -18.52 16.43
C THR A 30 4.69 -19.11 16.49
N GLU A 31 4.36 -20.02 15.58
CA GLU A 31 3.03 -20.62 15.35
C GLU A 31 1.93 -19.60 15.01
N ARG A 32 2.31 -18.32 14.80
CA ARG A 32 1.39 -17.23 14.46
C ARG A 32 1.16 -17.15 12.95
N TRP A 33 -0.03 -16.70 12.60
CA TRP A 33 -0.37 -16.36 11.22
C TRP A 33 0.17 -14.98 10.87
N GLU A 34 0.85 -14.90 9.74
CA GLU A 34 1.46 -13.69 9.23
C GLU A 34 0.95 -13.38 7.82
N VAL A 35 0.90 -12.07 7.54
CA VAL A 35 0.57 -11.51 6.23
C VAL A 35 1.87 -11.07 5.54
N PRO A 36 2.04 -11.31 4.24
CA PRO A 36 3.19 -10.78 3.52
C PRO A 36 3.30 -9.26 3.58
N SER A 37 4.52 -8.76 3.50
CA SER A 37 4.82 -7.34 3.28
C SER A 37 5.53 -7.16 1.95
N PRO A 38 5.38 -6.01 1.26
CA PRO A 38 6.27 -5.69 0.16
C PRO A 38 7.72 -5.61 0.68
N VAL A 39 8.68 -5.90 -0.20
CA VAL A 39 10.12 -5.79 0.10
C VAL A 39 10.57 -4.33 0.03
N GLU A 40 10.06 -3.59 -0.94
CA GLU A 40 10.43 -2.20 -1.24
C GLU A 40 9.25 -1.39 -1.76
N CYS A 41 9.37 -0.07 -1.68
CA CYS A 41 8.43 0.86 -2.28
C CYS A 41 8.71 1.06 -3.78
N PRO A 42 7.81 1.72 -4.53
CA PRO A 42 8.02 2.01 -5.96
C PRO A 42 9.31 2.77 -6.30
N ASN A 43 9.87 3.51 -5.34
CA ASN A 43 11.12 4.26 -5.48
C ASN A 43 12.37 3.45 -5.08
N GLY A 44 12.23 2.17 -4.75
CA GLY A 44 13.35 1.27 -4.43
C GLY A 44 13.82 1.33 -2.97
N HIS A 45 13.16 2.07 -2.09
CA HIS A 45 13.47 2.04 -0.66
C HIS A 45 12.96 0.76 -0.02
N ARG A 46 13.84 0.05 0.70
CA ARG A 46 13.49 -1.21 1.38
C ARG A 46 12.64 -0.94 2.61
N TYR A 47 11.53 -1.66 2.74
CA TYR A 47 10.78 -1.68 3.98
C TYR A 47 11.54 -2.48 5.05
N ARG A 48 11.85 -1.82 6.16
CA ARG A 48 12.46 -2.40 7.37
C ARG A 48 11.77 -1.79 8.61
N GLY A 49 12.05 -2.34 9.80
CA GLY A 49 11.46 -1.83 11.04
C GLY A 49 11.71 -0.32 11.18
N GLY A 50 10.65 0.46 11.40
CA GLY A 50 10.72 1.91 11.52
C GLY A 50 10.78 2.71 10.20
N HIS A 51 10.69 2.07 9.03
CA HIS A 51 10.74 2.74 7.71
C HIS A 51 9.42 2.62 6.91
N CYS A 52 8.40 2.00 7.51
CA CYS A 52 7.11 1.78 6.89
C CYS A 52 6.00 2.07 7.90
N ILE A 53 5.02 2.89 7.53
CA ILE A 53 3.72 2.91 8.20
C ILE A 53 2.83 1.90 7.48
N VAL A 54 2.18 1.02 8.26
CA VAL A 54 1.19 0.08 7.72
C VAL A 54 -0.19 0.56 8.13
N GLY A 55 -1.02 0.90 7.16
CA GLY A 55 -2.40 1.28 7.35
C GLY A 55 -3.35 0.19 6.85
N THR A 56 -4.61 0.23 7.30
CA THR A 56 -5.66 -0.63 6.78
C THR A 56 -6.93 0.20 6.68
N HIS A 57 -7.58 0.18 5.52
CA HIS A 57 -8.86 0.84 5.30
C HIS A 57 -9.90 -0.15 4.78
N VAL A 58 -11.12 -0.03 5.29
CA VAL A 58 -12.25 -0.87 4.88
C VAL A 58 -12.69 -0.44 3.49
N CYS A 59 -12.99 -1.41 2.63
CA CYS A 59 -13.55 -1.18 1.31
C CYS A 59 -14.74 -2.11 1.12
N ILE A 60 -15.88 -1.58 0.68
CA ILE A 60 -17.09 -2.37 0.47
C ILE A 60 -16.88 -3.41 -0.65
N HIS A 61 -16.08 -3.07 -1.67
CA HIS A 61 -15.85 -3.96 -2.81
C HIS A 61 -14.83 -5.07 -2.50
N CYS A 62 -13.71 -4.70 -1.85
CA CYS A 62 -12.57 -5.60 -1.64
C CYS A 62 -12.47 -6.15 -0.20
N GLY A 63 -13.39 -5.76 0.67
CA GLY A 63 -13.34 -5.99 2.12
C GLY A 63 -12.38 -5.04 2.83
N THR A 64 -11.08 -5.12 2.52
CA THR A 64 -10.06 -4.28 3.16
C THR A 64 -8.86 -4.09 2.23
N HIS A 65 -8.33 -2.88 2.17
CA HIS A 65 -7.02 -2.63 1.61
C HIS A 65 -6.02 -2.37 2.73
N ARG A 66 -4.80 -2.86 2.54
CA ARG A 66 -3.65 -2.52 3.37
C ARG A 66 -2.76 -1.56 2.61
N THR A 67 -2.29 -0.53 3.28
CA THR A 67 -1.34 0.44 2.74
C THR A 67 0.01 0.30 3.42
N TYR A 68 1.08 0.44 2.65
CA TYR A 68 2.46 0.42 3.12
C TYR A 68 3.13 1.73 2.68
N THR A 69 3.22 2.70 3.57
CA THR A 69 3.77 4.04 3.29
C THR A 69 5.24 4.09 3.67
N CYS A 70 6.11 4.38 2.69
CA CYS A 70 7.54 4.54 2.91
C CYS A 70 7.86 5.88 3.58
N LEU A 71 8.40 5.82 4.79
CA LEU A 71 8.75 7.00 5.57
C LEU A 71 9.91 7.79 4.97
N ASP A 72 10.84 7.12 4.26
CA ASP A 72 11.93 7.80 3.56
C ASP A 72 11.40 8.62 2.36
N CYS A 73 10.41 8.09 1.64
CA CYS A 73 9.73 8.85 0.59
C CYS A 73 8.95 10.03 1.18
N GLU A 74 8.22 9.80 2.27
CA GLU A 74 7.45 10.86 2.94
C GLU A 74 8.34 12.01 3.41
N ALA A 75 9.48 11.70 4.04
CA ALA A 75 10.46 12.69 4.47
C ALA A 75 11.06 13.49 3.30
N ALA A 76 11.16 12.88 2.12
CA ALA A 76 11.65 13.49 0.89
C ALA A 76 10.54 14.16 0.05
N GLY A 77 9.28 14.19 0.52
CA GLY A 77 8.16 14.75 -0.24
C GLY A 77 7.75 13.94 -1.47
N MET A 78 8.09 12.65 -1.52
CA MET A 78 7.78 11.73 -2.62
C MET A 78 6.66 10.76 -2.23
N VAL A 79 5.89 10.31 -3.22
CA VAL A 79 4.91 9.24 -3.04
C VAL A 79 5.61 7.88 -3.06
N GLY A 80 5.54 7.14 -1.96
CA GLY A 80 6.12 5.81 -1.80
C GLY A 80 5.16 4.82 -1.14
N VAL A 81 3.94 4.74 -1.68
CA VAL A 81 2.85 3.94 -1.12
C VAL A 81 2.61 2.70 -1.97
N VAL A 82 2.47 1.54 -1.30
CA VAL A 82 1.92 0.32 -1.89
C VAL A 82 0.55 0.08 -1.28
N GLN A 83 -0.46 -0.15 -2.10
CA GLN A 83 -1.80 -0.52 -1.66
C GLN A 83 -2.12 -1.94 -2.14
N TRP A 84 -2.63 -2.80 -1.24
CA TRP A 84 -3.01 -4.17 -1.56
C TRP A 84 -4.34 -4.60 -0.92
N PRO A 85 -5.29 -5.18 -1.67
CA PRO A 85 -5.32 -5.27 -3.13
C PRO A 85 -5.19 -3.89 -3.79
N SER A 86 -4.75 -3.81 -5.04
CA SER A 86 -4.69 -2.52 -5.74
C SER A 86 -6.07 -1.88 -5.78
N ALA A 87 -6.13 -0.56 -5.61
CA ALA A 87 -7.38 0.18 -5.79
C ALA A 87 -7.86 0.05 -7.24
N THR A 88 -9.16 -0.04 -7.41
CA THR A 88 -9.85 0.03 -8.71
C THR A 88 -10.88 1.16 -8.67
N ASP A 89 -11.47 1.49 -9.80
CA ASP A 89 -12.54 2.51 -9.89
C ASP A 89 -13.80 2.13 -9.10
N HIS A 90 -13.92 0.86 -8.68
CA HIS A 90 -14.99 0.37 -7.81
C HIS A 90 -14.68 0.50 -6.32
N CYS A 91 -13.43 0.81 -5.97
CA CYS A 91 -13.02 0.97 -4.58
C CYS A 91 -13.39 2.38 -4.11
N GLN A 92 -14.47 2.48 -3.34
CA GLN A 92 -14.79 3.72 -2.64
C GLN A 92 -13.77 3.94 -1.52
N GLN A 93 -12.81 4.83 -1.76
CA GLN A 93 -11.92 5.32 -0.73
C GLN A 93 -12.61 6.49 -0.05
N HIS A 94 -13.07 6.27 1.19
CA HIS A 94 -13.36 7.40 2.06
C HIS A 94 -12.04 7.89 2.61
N ASP A 95 -11.87 9.22 2.67
CA ASP A 95 -10.70 9.84 3.27
C ASP A 95 -10.60 9.42 4.74
N PHE A 96 -9.83 8.36 4.98
CA PHE A 96 -9.49 7.93 6.31
C PHE A 96 -8.42 8.92 6.79
N ASP A 97 -8.85 9.92 7.57
CA ASP A 97 -8.05 10.94 8.27
C ASP A 97 -7.49 12.15 7.49
N GLY A 98 -7.94 12.40 6.25
CA GLY A 98 -7.56 13.61 5.49
C GLY A 98 -6.17 13.54 4.84
N ARG A 99 -5.50 12.38 4.86
CA ARG A 99 -4.23 12.17 4.14
C ARG A 99 -4.36 12.00 2.62
N ALA A 100 -5.56 11.75 2.09
CA ALA A 100 -5.79 11.67 0.65
C ALA A 100 -5.55 13.01 -0.07
N GLU A 101 -5.82 14.14 0.61
CA GLU A 101 -5.59 15.48 0.07
C GLU A 101 -4.12 15.76 -0.30
N ARG A 102 -3.17 14.99 0.26
CA ARG A 102 -1.75 15.11 -0.08
C ARG A 102 -1.35 14.41 -1.38
N ALA A 103 -2.12 13.44 -1.85
CA ALA A 103 -1.89 12.77 -3.14
C ALA A 103 -2.39 13.62 -4.33
N ILE A 104 -3.34 14.53 -4.09
CA ILE A 104 -4.02 15.33 -5.12
C ILE A 104 -3.22 16.61 -5.48
N ARG A 105 -2.26 17.01 -4.65
CA ARG A 105 -1.51 18.27 -4.84
C ARG A 105 -0.58 18.33 -6.06
N ASP A 106 -0.36 17.21 -6.76
CA ASP A 106 0.41 17.15 -8.02
C ASP A 106 -0.46 17.00 -9.29
N GLY A 107 -1.70 17.52 -9.27
CA GLY A 107 -2.34 18.01 -10.49
C GLY A 107 -3.18 17.03 -11.29
N THR A 108 -3.93 16.13 -10.64
CA THR A 108 -5.04 15.45 -11.31
C THR A 108 -6.36 15.99 -10.76
N GLU A 109 -6.99 16.88 -11.52
CA GLU A 109 -8.34 17.37 -11.24
C GLU A 109 -9.32 16.18 -11.30
N LEU A 110 -9.96 15.85 -10.17
CA LEU A 110 -11.18 15.06 -10.18
C LEU A 110 -12.35 16.03 -10.38
N GLY A 111 -13.10 15.82 -11.47
CA GLY A 111 -14.32 16.57 -11.78
C GLY A 111 -15.37 16.49 -10.66
N PRO A 112 -16.40 17.34 -10.72
CA PRO A 112 -17.26 17.65 -9.58
C PRO A 112 -17.96 16.39 -9.03
N THR A 113 -17.86 16.22 -7.72
CA THR A 113 -18.68 15.30 -6.93
C THR A 113 -20.15 15.66 -7.10
N ALA A 114 -20.91 14.79 -7.76
CA ALA A 114 -22.36 14.87 -7.79
C ALA A 114 -22.91 14.33 -6.46
N SER A 115 -23.40 15.24 -5.61
CA SER A 115 -24.26 14.92 -4.48
C SER A 115 -25.60 14.36 -4.96
N GLN A 116 -26.08 13.29 -4.31
CA GLN A 116 -27.50 13.02 -4.08
C GLN A 116 -27.67 12.57 -2.64
#